data_AF-A0A9D1KL56-F1
#
_entry.id   AF-A0A9D1KL56-F1
#
_cell.length_a   1.000
_cell.length_b   1.000
_cell.length_c   1.000
_cell.angle_alpha   90.00
_cell.angle_beta   90.00
_cell.angle_gamma   90.00
#
_symmetry.space_group_name_H-M   'P 1'
#
loop_
_entity.id
_entity.type
_entity.pdbx_description
1 polymer ?
#
loop_
_entity_poly.entity_id
_entity_poly.type
_entity_poly.pdbx_seq_one_letter_code
_entity_poly.pdbx_strand_id
1 'polypeptide(L)' 'PGGWREWVGPQGQIIGINHYGASASAEVLFEKFGFTAEAVVEAARQSITDASA' A
#
# COMPACT_ATOMS: atom_id res chain seq x y z
N PRO A 1 -7.63 1.77 -4.69
CA PRO A 1 -6.68 2.82 -5.09
C PRO A 1 -6.21 2.66 -6.54
N GLY A 2 -6.96 3.23 -7.50
CA GLY A 2 -6.70 3.07 -8.94
C GLY A 2 -5.82 4.13 -9.60
N GLY A 3 -5.62 5.29 -8.96
CA GLY A 3 -5.00 6.46 -9.61
C GLY A 3 -3.49 6.36 -9.88
N TRP A 4 -2.79 5.42 -9.26
CA TRP A 4 -1.33 5.28 -9.39
C TRP A 4 -0.88 4.20 -10.38
N ARG A 5 -1.83 3.45 -10.96
CA ARG A 5 -1.53 2.25 -11.75
C ARG A 5 -0.62 2.53 -12.96
N GLU A 6 -0.80 3.67 -13.60
CA GLU A 6 0.00 4.10 -14.77
C GLU A 6 1.47 4.38 -14.40
N TRP A 7 1.73 4.75 -13.15
CA TRP A 7 3.06 5.15 -12.67
C TRP A 7 3.85 3.98 -12.09
N VAL A 8 3.17 3.09 -11.36
CA VAL A 8 3.82 1.94 -10.71
C VAL A 8 4.02 0.77 -11.66
N GLY A 9 3.32 0.76 -12.80
CA GLY A 9 3.42 -0.29 -13.81
C GLY A 9 2.70 -1.59 -13.41
N PRO A 10 2.77 -2.62 -14.27
CA PRO A 10 1.97 -3.84 -14.11
C PRO A 10 2.28 -4.66 -12.85
N GLN A 11 3.54 -4.67 -12.41
CA GLN A 11 4.02 -5.37 -11.21
C GLN A 11 4.15 -4.43 -9.99
N GLY A 12 3.78 -3.16 -10.16
CA GLY A 12 3.82 -2.18 -9.09
C GLY A 12 2.72 -2.43 -8.05
N GLN A 13 3.06 -2.19 -6.79
CA GLN A 13 2.12 -2.29 -5.68
C GLN A 13 1.65 -0.90 -5.24
N ILE A 14 0.40 -0.78 -4.82
CA ILE A 14 -0.18 0.49 -4.37
C ILE A 14 -0.72 0.33 -2.95
N ILE A 15 -0.11 1.04 -2.00
CA ILE A 15 -0.60 1.12 -0.63
C ILE A 15 -1.52 2.34 -0.52
N GLY A 16 -2.77 2.09 -0.17
CA GLY A 16 -3.77 3.14 -0.02
C GLY A 16 -5.08 2.59 0.52
N ILE A 17 -5.97 3.49 0.93
CA ILE A 17 -7.26 3.14 1.50
C ILE A 17 -8.28 2.84 0.39
N ASN A 18 -9.04 1.76 0.54
CA ASN A 18 -10.14 1.36 -0.37
C ASN A 18 -11.51 1.31 0.32
N HIS A 19 -11.60 1.84 1.54
CA HIS A 19 -12.81 1.95 2.35
C HIS A 19 -12.93 3.37 2.96
N TYR A 20 -14.06 3.68 3.59
CA TYR A 20 -14.22 4.96 4.30
C TYR A 20 -13.37 5.02 5.58
N GLY A 21 -13.02 6.23 6.02
CA GLY A 21 -12.25 6.44 7.24
C GLY A 21 -12.99 6.03 8.53
N ALA A 22 -12.34 6.26 9.66
CA ALA A 22 -12.88 6.06 11.00
C ALA A 22 -12.45 7.22 11.92
N SER A 23 -13.11 7.37 13.08
CA SER A 23 -12.78 8.41 14.05
C SER A 23 -11.72 7.91 15.03
N ALA A 24 -10.49 8.38 14.88
CA ALA A 24 -9.36 8.18 15.80
C ALA A 24 -8.23 9.17 15.49
N SER A 25 -7.14 9.15 16.27
CA SER A 25 -5.93 9.91 15.96
C SER A 25 -5.26 9.39 14.68
N ALA A 26 -4.52 10.26 13.98
CA ALA A 26 -3.82 9.90 12.76
C ALA A 26 -2.86 8.71 12.96
N GLU A 27 -2.15 8.67 14.10
CA GLU A 27 -1.25 7.57 14.45
C GLU A 27 -1.97 6.22 14.50
N VAL A 28 -3.10 6.16 15.20
CA VAL A 28 -3.92 4.94 15.27
C VAL A 28 -4.46 4.58 13.89
N LEU A 29 -4.94 5.56 13.13
CA LEU A 29 -5.47 5.29 11.79
C LEU A 29 -4.39 4.79 10.82
N PHE A 30 -3.17 5.35 10.86
CA PHE A 30 -2.08 4.89 10.00
C PHE A 30 -1.67 3.45 10.32
N GLU A 31 -1.55 3.10 11.61
CA GLU A 31 -1.28 1.72 12.02
C GLU A 31 -2.40 0.78 11.54
N LYS A 32 -3.67 1.12 11.82
CA LYS A 32 -4.81 0.26 11.48
C LYS A 32 -5.09 0.16 9.99
N PHE A 33 -4.76 1.18 9.21
CA PHE A 33 -4.94 1.18 7.75
C PHE A 33 -3.71 0.67 7.01
N GLY A 34 -2.67 0.19 7.73
CA GLY A 34 -1.50 -0.44 7.13
C GLY A 34 -0.52 0.54 6.49
N PHE A 35 -0.53 1.81 6.90
CA PHE A 35 0.52 2.77 6.54
C PHE A 35 1.71 2.63 7.49
N THR A 36 2.35 1.47 7.46
CA THR A 36 3.54 1.17 8.26
C THR A 36 4.73 0.87 7.36
N ALA A 37 5.94 0.98 7.91
CA ALA A 37 7.16 0.68 7.17
C ALA A 37 7.20 -0.79 6.73
N GLU A 38 6.70 -1.69 7.57
CA GLU A 38 6.65 -3.12 7.31
C GLU A 38 5.75 -3.43 6.11
N ALA A 39 4.57 -2.80 6.03
CA ALA A 39 3.66 -2.96 4.90
C ALA A 39 4.29 -2.47 3.58
N VAL A 40 5.06 -1.36 3.63
CA VAL A 40 5.81 -0.84 2.47
C VAL A 40 6.90 -1.82 2.03
N VAL A 41 7.68 -2.37 2.97
CA VAL A 41 8.74 -3.33 2.67
C VAL A 41 8.16 -4.61 2.05
N GLU A 42 7.05 -5.11 2.59
CA GLU A 42 6.40 -6.30 2.06
C GLU A 42 5.87 -6.07 0.64
N ALA A 43 5.20 -4.94 0.40
CA ALA A 43 4.74 -4.58 -0.94
C ALA A 43 5.91 -4.43 -1.94
N ALA A 44 7.04 -3.87 -1.51
CA ALA A 44 8.23 -3.78 -2.36
C ALA A 44 8.80 -5.17 -2.71
N ARG A 45 8.88 -6.08 -1.73
CA ARG A 45 9.32 -7.47 -1.95
C ARG A 45 8.38 -8.22 -2.90
N GLN A 46 7.06 -8.04 -2.74
CA GLN A 46 6.07 -8.62 -3.63
C GLN A 46 6.25 -8.10 -5.06
N SER A 47 6.45 -6.78 -5.22
CA SER A 47 6.69 -6.17 -6.54
C SER A 47 7.90 -6.78 -7.26
N ILE A 48 9.01 -6.98 -6.54
CA ILE A 48 10.22 -7.63 -7.08
C ILE A 48 9.97 -9.09 -7.44
N THR A 49 9.21 -9.80 -6.60
CA THR A 49 8.88 -11.21 -6.82
C THR A 49 8.01 -11.37 -8.07
N ASP A 50 6.96 -10.56 -8.21
CA ASP A 50 6.05 -10.59 -9.36
C ASP A 50 6.74 -10.18 -10.66
N ALA A 51 7.75 -9.31 -10.60
CA ALA A 51 8.57 -8.93 -11.75
C ALA A 51 9.59 -10.00 -12.16
N SER A 52 9.91 -10.93 -11.25
CA SER A 52 10.90 -12.00 -11.49
C SER A 52 10.27 -13.36 -11.82
N ALA A 53 8.93 -13.46 -11.78
CA ALA A 53 8.15 -14.66 -12.12
C ALA A 53 7.80 -14.68 -13.61
#